data_AF-A0AA90NSJ5-F1
#
_entry.id   AF-A0AA90NSJ5-F1
#
_cell.length_a   1.000
_cell.length_b   1.000
_cell.length_c   1.000
_cell.angle_alpha   90.00
_cell.angle_beta   90.00
_cell.angle_gamma   90.00
#
_symmetry.space_group_name_H-M   'P 1'
#
loop_
_entity.id
_entity.type
_entity.pdbx_description
1 polymer ?
#
loop_
_entity_poly.entity_id
_entity_poly.type
_entity_poly.pdbx_seq_one_letter_code
_entity_poly.pdbx_strand_id
1 'polypeptide(L)'
;MGKLVDLVKTIPALPFGVCKNKRSFLSIDNLADFISVCIAHPKAKNEIFCISDGVDVSIKEFTNAIAKGLGKRLLQLPVPNFAFNLLGKITGKADQREQLTGDLQVDSSKARELLGWRSPFTMTDTFKN
;
A
#
# COMPACT_ATOMS: atom_id res chain seq x y z
N MET A 1 5.66 -0.84 -15.35
CA MET A 1 5.41 -1.36 -13.99
C MET A 1 5.48 -0.19 -13.00
N GLY A 2 5.04 -0.36 -11.75
CA GLY A 2 5.12 0.72 -10.76
C GLY A 2 6.57 1.04 -10.39
N LYS A 3 6.89 2.33 -10.16
CA LYS A 3 8.27 2.80 -9.86
C LYS A 3 8.97 2.04 -8.72
N LEU A 4 8.22 1.60 -7.71
CA LEU A 4 8.78 0.79 -6.61
C LEU A 4 9.14 -0.63 -7.04
N VAL A 5 8.38 -1.23 -7.96
CA VAL A 5 8.71 -2.55 -8.52
C VAL A 5 10.00 -2.45 -9.33
N ASP A 6 10.14 -1.40 -10.14
CA ASP A 6 11.36 -1.17 -10.92
C ASP A 6 12.57 -0.94 -10.00
N LEU A 7 12.38 -0.25 -8.88
CA LEU A 7 13.41 -0.02 -7.86
C LEU A 7 13.85 -1.34 -7.20
N VAL A 8 12.89 -2.20 -6.79
CA VAL A 8 13.19 -3.51 -6.20
C VAL A 8 13.86 -4.44 -7.22
N LYS A 9 13.53 -4.30 -8.51
CA LYS A 9 14.18 -5.07 -9.58
C LYS A 9 15.64 -4.67 -9.80
N THR A 10 15.97 -3.40 -9.66
CA THR A 10 17.27 -2.83 -10.05
C THR A 10 18.23 -2.66 -8.89
N ILE A 11 17.74 -2.34 -7.69
CA ILE A 11 18.57 -2.02 -6.54
C ILE A 11 18.48 -3.13 -5.48
N PRO A 12 19.61 -3.73 -5.06
CA PRO A 12 19.62 -4.82 -4.08
C PRO A 12 19.40 -4.35 -2.63
N ALA A 13 19.51 -3.05 -2.35
CA ALA A 13 19.38 -2.47 -1.01
C ALA A 13 18.52 -1.20 -1.02
N LEU A 14 17.50 -1.14 -0.15
CA LEU A 14 16.61 0.03 -0.02
C LEU A 14 16.73 0.67 1.36
N PRO A 15 16.53 2.00 1.47
CA PRO A 15 16.72 2.73 2.71
C PRO A 15 15.55 2.67 3.70
N PHE A 16 14.70 1.64 3.68
CA PHE A 16 13.44 1.63 4.44
C PHE A 16 13.49 0.82 5.74
N GLY A 17 14.67 0.39 6.20
CA GLY A 17 14.82 -0.59 7.29
C GLY A 17 14.19 -0.19 8.63
N VAL A 18 14.10 1.10 8.92
CA VAL A 18 13.49 1.65 10.16
C VAL A 18 12.17 2.40 9.91
N CYS A 19 11.67 2.41 8.67
CA CYS A 19 10.37 3.00 8.37
C CYS A 19 9.24 2.15 8.96
N LYS A 20 8.34 2.78 9.71
CA LYS A 20 7.18 2.17 10.37
C LYS A 20 5.86 2.83 9.95
N ASN A 21 5.86 3.45 8.78
CA ASN A 21 4.66 4.12 8.28
C ASN A 21 3.54 3.12 8.04
N LYS A 22 2.30 3.57 8.09
CA LYS A 22 1.11 2.76 7.87
C LYS A 22 0.38 3.26 6.66
N ARG A 23 0.22 2.39 5.68
CA ARG A 23 -0.52 2.71 4.46
C ARG A 23 -1.52 1.61 4.15
N SER A 24 -2.76 2.03 3.91
CA SER A 24 -3.79 1.12 3.44
C SER A 24 -3.63 0.90 1.94
N PHE A 25 -3.66 -0.36 1.52
CA PHE A 25 -3.63 -0.76 0.11
C PHE A 25 -4.95 -1.41 -0.27
N LEU A 26 -5.25 -1.40 -1.57
CA LEU A 26 -6.39 -2.08 -2.15
C LEU A 26 -5.92 -2.81 -3.41
N SER A 27 -6.10 -4.13 -3.46
CA SER A 27 -5.81 -4.90 -4.67
C SER A 27 -6.85 -4.62 -5.76
N ILE A 28 -6.48 -4.83 -7.02
CA ILE A 28 -7.40 -4.67 -8.15
C ILE A 28 -8.53 -5.69 -8.06
N ASP A 29 -8.25 -6.92 -7.63
CA ASP A 29 -9.24 -7.98 -7.47
C ASP A 29 -10.25 -7.63 -6.38
N ASN A 30 -9.78 -7.12 -5.23
CA ASN A 30 -10.65 -6.66 -4.14
C ASN A 30 -11.46 -5.43 -4.55
N LEU A 31 -10.90 -4.53 -5.36
CA LEU A 31 -11.65 -3.39 -5.92
C LEU A 31 -12.76 -3.88 -6.85
N ALA A 32 -12.48 -4.83 -7.74
CA ALA A 32 -13.47 -5.39 -8.66
C ALA A 32 -14.59 -6.12 -7.91
N ASP A 33 -14.24 -6.88 -6.87
CA ASP A 33 -15.20 -7.52 -5.97
C ASP A 33 -16.09 -6.47 -5.27
N PHE A 34 -15.48 -5.42 -4.71
CA PHE A 34 -16.23 -4.36 -4.05
C PHE A 34 -17.20 -3.64 -5.00
N ILE A 35 -16.76 -3.34 -6.23
CA ILE A 35 -17.63 -2.75 -7.26
C ILE A 35 -18.82 -3.67 -7.55
N SER A 36 -18.58 -4.98 -7.64
CA SER A 36 -19.64 -5.97 -7.85
C SER A 36 -20.66 -5.97 -6.71
N VAL A 37 -20.19 -5.84 -5.46
CA VAL A 37 -21.05 -5.67 -4.28
C VAL A 37 -21.85 -4.36 -4.35
N CYS A 38 -21.24 -3.25 -4.73
CA CYS A 38 -21.94 -1.97 -4.85
C CYS A 38 -23.06 -1.99 -5.91
N ILE A 39 -22.88 -2.75 -6.99
CA ILE A 39 -23.90 -2.89 -8.05
C ILE A 39 -25.10 -3.70 -7.52
N ALA A 40 -24.86 -4.74 -6.73
CA ALA A 40 -25.90 -5.65 -6.27
C ALA A 40 -26.60 -5.18 -4.97
N HIS A 41 -25.89 -4.47 -4.10
CA HIS A 41 -26.36 -4.18 -2.75
C HIS A 41 -27.18 -2.88 -2.69
N PRO A 42 -28.48 -2.92 -2.33
CA PRO A 42 -29.37 -1.75 -2.41
C PRO A 42 -28.92 -0.59 -1.51
N LYS A 43 -28.27 -0.88 -0.37
CA LYS A 43 -27.74 0.15 0.55
C LYS A 43 -26.48 0.86 0.04
N ALA A 44 -25.90 0.44 -1.08
CA ALA A 44 -24.73 1.12 -1.66
C ALA A 44 -25.12 2.37 -2.47
N LYS A 45 -26.39 2.52 -2.84
CA LYS A 45 -26.87 3.63 -3.67
C LYS A 45 -26.65 4.97 -2.97
N ASN A 46 -26.11 5.94 -3.71
CA ASN A 46 -25.82 7.32 -3.24
C ASN A 46 -24.83 7.40 -2.06
N GLU A 47 -24.04 6.36 -1.84
CA GLU A 47 -23.04 6.35 -0.78
C GLU A 47 -21.63 6.50 -1.33
N ILE A 48 -20.78 7.20 -0.59
CA ILE A 48 -19.34 7.26 -0.84
C ILE A 48 -18.65 6.30 0.12
N PHE A 49 -17.79 5.43 -0.42
CA PHE A 49 -17.04 4.46 0.36
C PHE A 49 -15.54 4.69 0.23
N CYS A 50 -14.89 4.65 1.38
CA CYS A 50 -13.46 4.49 1.52
C CYS A 50 -13.19 3.00 1.78
N ILE A 51 -12.31 2.37 1.01
CA ILE A 51 -12.05 0.93 1.09
C ILE A 51 -10.56 0.62 1.05
N SER A 52 -10.20 -0.50 1.66
CA SER A 52 -8.86 -1.08 1.66
C SER A 52 -8.95 -2.58 1.89
N ASP A 53 -7.83 -3.28 1.69
CA ASP A 53 -7.68 -4.70 1.99
C ASP A 53 -7.73 -5.01 3.51
N GLY A 54 -7.85 -3.97 4.36
CA GLY A 54 -8.02 -4.11 5.81
C GLY A 54 -6.73 -4.35 6.60
N VAL A 55 -5.58 -4.37 5.94
CA VAL A 55 -4.25 -4.46 6.56
C VAL A 55 -3.41 -3.28 6.11
N ASP A 56 -2.88 -2.52 7.08
CA ASP A 56 -1.93 -1.46 6.79
C ASP A 56 -0.52 -2.01 6.66
N VAL A 57 0.18 -1.54 5.64
CA VAL A 57 1.50 -2.05 5.27
C VAL A 57 2.48 -0.90 5.17
N SER A 58 3.64 -1.05 5.81
CA SER A 58 4.74 -0.09 5.69
C SER A 58 5.44 -0.19 4.34
N ILE A 59 6.17 0.87 3.94
CA ILE A 59 6.95 0.82 2.69
C ILE A 59 8.03 -0.28 2.71
N LYS A 60 8.55 -0.59 3.90
CA LYS A 60 9.47 -1.71 4.14
C LYS A 60 8.79 -3.06 3.85
N GLU A 61 7.63 -3.30 4.46
CA GLU A 61 6.88 -4.55 4.26
C GLU A 61 6.42 -4.69 2.80
N PHE A 62 5.95 -3.61 2.19
CA PHE A 62 5.52 -3.57 0.81
C PHE A 62 6.65 -3.92 -0.16
N THR A 63 7.82 -3.29 -0.03
CA THR A 63 8.97 -3.59 -0.89
C THR A 63 9.54 -4.99 -0.66
N ASN A 64 9.47 -5.51 0.57
CA ASN A 64 9.80 -6.91 0.86
C ASN A 64 8.81 -7.90 0.22
N ALA A 65 7.51 -7.59 0.23
CA ALA A 65 6.49 -8.42 -0.44
C ALA A 65 6.72 -8.47 -1.95
N ILE A 66 7.04 -7.33 -2.58
CA ILE A 66 7.44 -7.27 -3.99
C ILE A 66 8.69 -8.13 -4.24
N ALA A 67 9.74 -7.98 -3.43
CA ALA A 67 10.96 -8.76 -3.59
C ALA A 67 10.70 -10.26 -3.49
N LYS A 68 9.86 -10.67 -2.53
CA LYS A 68 9.41 -12.06 -2.36
C LYS A 68 8.67 -12.57 -3.59
N GLY A 69 7.72 -11.81 -4.14
CA GLY A 69 7.00 -12.15 -5.36
C GLY A 69 7.91 -12.27 -6.59
N LEU A 70 8.95 -11.44 -6.65
CA LEU A 70 9.98 -11.49 -7.71
C LEU A 70 11.07 -12.55 -7.49
N GLY A 71 11.03 -13.32 -6.39
CA GLY A 71 12.08 -14.29 -6.06
C GLY A 71 13.46 -13.66 -5.79
N LYS A 72 13.52 -12.38 -5.39
CA LYS A 72 14.76 -11.64 -5.13
C LYS A 72 15.02 -11.45 -3.65
N ARG A 73 16.31 -11.40 -3.29
CA ARG A 73 16.75 -10.91 -1.96
C ARG A 73 16.85 -9.39 -2.01
N LEU A 74 16.25 -8.73 -1.02
CA LEU A 74 16.26 -7.28 -0.84
C LEU A 74 16.80 -6.95 0.55
N LEU A 75 17.85 -6.16 0.62
CA LEU A 75 18.40 -5.66 1.88
C LEU A 75 17.69 -4.36 2.28
N GLN A 76 17.35 -4.22 3.56
CA GLN A 76 16.72 -3.01 4.09
C GLN A 76 17.70 -2.29 5.01
N LEU A 77 18.21 -1.13 4.56
CA LEU A 77 19.16 -0.30 5.29
C LEU A 77 18.43 0.56 6.35
N PRO A 78 18.95 0.67 7.58
CA PRO A 78 18.29 1.40 8.66
C PRO A 78 18.51 2.92 8.54
N VAL A 79 17.93 3.55 7.52
CA VAL A 79 18.03 5.00 7.31
C VAL A 79 16.90 5.72 8.06
N PRO A 80 17.20 6.62 9.03
CA PRO A 80 16.18 7.32 9.79
C PRO A 80 15.29 8.23 8.93
N ASN A 81 14.02 8.40 9.34
CA ASN A 81 13.05 9.23 8.62
C ASN A 81 13.51 10.68 8.41
N PHE A 82 14.30 11.27 9.33
CA PHE A 82 14.78 12.64 9.17
C PHE A 82 15.72 12.81 7.97
N ALA A 83 16.44 11.76 7.56
CA ALA A 83 17.32 11.81 6.39
C ALA A 83 16.50 11.99 5.11
N PHE A 84 15.34 11.32 5.02
CA PHE A 84 14.38 11.53 3.94
C PHE A 84 13.79 12.96 3.97
N ASN A 85 13.55 13.51 5.16
CA ASN A 85 13.07 14.90 5.28
C ASN A 85 14.08 15.90 4.74
N LEU A 86 15.36 15.70 5.07
CA LEU A 86 16.44 16.59 4.65
C LEU A 86 16.66 16.51 3.13
N LEU A 87 16.72 15.29 2.59
CA LEU A 87 16.83 15.05 1.14
C LEU A 87 15.64 15.62 0.37
N GLY A 88 14.41 15.43 0.88
CA GLY A 88 13.19 15.96 0.26
C GLY A 88 13.18 17.48 0.19
N LYS A 89 13.66 18.16 1.24
CA LYS A 89 13.81 19.63 1.26
C LYS A 89 14.85 20.13 0.28
N ILE A 90 16.02 19.49 0.23
CA ILE A 90 17.12 19.89 -0.67
C ILE A 90 16.75 19.68 -2.14
N THR A 91 16.02 18.61 -2.45
CA THR A 91 15.65 18.25 -3.84
C THR A 91 14.33 18.85 -4.31
N GLY A 92 13.60 19.58 -3.45
CA GLY A 92 12.27 20.12 -3.74
C GLY A 92 11.18 19.06 -3.90
N LYS A 93 11.40 17.82 -3.43
CA LYS A 93 10.51 16.66 -3.59
C LYS A 93 9.80 16.28 -2.28
N ALA A 94 9.36 17.27 -1.52
CA ALA A 94 8.69 17.05 -0.23
C ALA A 94 7.45 16.14 -0.35
N ASP A 95 6.63 16.32 -1.40
CA ASP A 95 5.39 15.55 -1.60
C ASP A 95 5.65 14.05 -1.84
N GLN A 96 6.72 13.71 -2.54
CA GLN A 96 7.10 12.31 -2.77
C GLN A 96 7.54 11.63 -1.48
N ARG A 97 8.11 12.38 -0.53
CA ARG A 97 8.49 11.87 0.78
C ARG A 97 7.26 11.53 1.62
N GLU A 98 6.21 12.35 1.56
CA GLU A 98 4.94 12.05 2.24
C GLU A 98 4.27 10.79 1.66
N GLN A 99 4.29 10.65 0.33
CA GLN A 99 3.77 9.43 -0.32
C GLN A 99 4.54 8.15 0.03
N LEU A 100 5.83 8.26 0.36
CA LEU A 100 6.69 7.11 0.66
C LEU A 100 6.76 6.77 2.14
N THR A 101 6.79 7.78 3.02
CA THR A 101 7.08 7.63 4.46
C THR A 101 5.99 8.18 5.36
N GLY A 102 4.96 8.83 4.81
CA GLY A 102 3.79 9.28 5.55
C GLY A 102 2.81 8.15 5.85
N ASP A 103 1.96 8.40 6.83
CA ASP A 103 0.83 7.53 7.18
C ASP A 103 -0.36 7.90 6.28
N LEU A 104 -0.80 6.94 5.48
CA LEU A 104 -1.87 7.09 4.49
C LEU A 104 -2.90 5.99 4.70
N GLN A 105 -3.56 6.05 5.86
CA GLN A 105 -4.57 5.09 6.26
C GLN A 105 -5.96 5.53 5.82
N VAL A 106 -6.80 4.56 5.47
CA VAL A 106 -8.17 4.78 5.04
C VAL A 106 -9.10 4.00 5.96
N ASP A 107 -10.08 4.69 6.55
CA ASP A 107 -11.12 4.00 7.31
C ASP A 107 -12.11 3.30 6.36
N SER A 108 -12.14 1.96 6.46
CA SER A 108 -13.01 1.09 5.65
C SER A 108 -14.21 0.55 6.45
N SER A 109 -14.44 1.07 7.66
CA SER A 109 -15.54 0.68 8.56
C SER A 109 -16.90 0.71 7.88
N LYS A 110 -17.19 1.79 7.14
CA LYS A 110 -18.47 2.01 6.46
C LYS A 110 -18.83 0.89 5.48
N ALA A 111 -17.87 0.42 4.68
CA ALA A 111 -18.10 -0.68 3.74
C ALA A 111 -18.45 -1.98 4.48
N ARG A 112 -17.78 -2.25 5.60
CA ARG A 112 -18.02 -3.43 6.43
C ARG A 112 -19.36 -3.37 7.16
N GLU A 113 -19.71 -2.21 7.72
CA GLU A 113 -20.92 -2.05 8.54
C GLU A 113 -22.18 -1.95 7.69
N LEU A 114 -22.11 -1.22 6.56
CA LEU A 114 -23.28 -0.98 5.72
C LEU A 114 -23.53 -2.10 4.71
N LEU A 115 -22.46 -2.64 4.13
CA LEU A 115 -22.53 -3.62 3.04
C LEU A 115 -22.07 -5.03 3.47
N GLY A 116 -21.58 -5.21 4.71
CA GLY A 116 -21.01 -6.49 5.15
C GLY A 116 -19.71 -6.86 4.45
N TRP A 117 -19.13 -5.95 3.65
CA TRP A 117 -18.01 -6.28 2.79
C TRP A 117 -16.70 -6.41 3.57
N ARG A 118 -15.93 -7.44 3.23
CA ARG A 118 -14.54 -7.65 3.68
C ARG A 118 -13.73 -8.13 2.49
N SER A 119 -12.54 -7.58 2.34
CA SER A 119 -11.57 -7.94 1.31
C SER A 119 -11.38 -9.48 1.21
N PRO A 120 -11.76 -10.12 0.09
CA PRO A 120 -11.63 -11.56 -0.07
C PRO A 120 -10.19 -12.04 -0.34
N PHE A 121 -9.35 -11.21 -0.95
CA PHE A 121 -7.96 -11.57 -1.30
C PHE A 121 -6.97 -10.87 -0.38
N THR A 122 -5.89 -11.57 -0.03
CA THR A 122 -4.78 -11.00 0.74
C THR A 122 -3.73 -10.41 -0.19
N MET A 123 -2.92 -9.47 0.32
CA MET A 123 -1.80 -8.89 -0.43
C MET A 123 -0.85 -9.96 -1.00
N THR A 124 -0.62 -11.06 -0.28
CA THR A 124 0.23 -12.14 -0.76
C THR A 124 -0.34 -12.91 -1.94
N ASP A 125 -1.66 -12.89 -2.14
CA ASP A 125 -2.30 -13.54 -3.28
C ASP A 125 -2.18 -12.67 -4.53
N THR A 126 -2.29 -11.35 -4.38
CA THR A 126 -2.14 -10.38 -5.49
C THR A 126 -0.76 -10.42 -6.15
N PHE A 127 0.31 -10.70 -5.39
CA PHE A 127 1.69 -10.71 -5.93
C PHE A 127 2.14 -12.05 -6.54
N LYS A 128 1.28 -13.08 -6.55
CA LYS A 128 1.60 -14.39 -7.15
C LYS A 128 1.18 -14.51 -8.61
N ASN A 129 0.32 -13.61 -9.09
CA ASN A 129 -0.14 -13.51 -10.48
C ASN A 129 0.71 -12.49 -11.26
#